data_AF-A0A1C2G1G3-F1
#
_entry.id   AF-A0A1C2G1G3-F1
#
_cell.length_a   1.000
_cell.length_b   1.000
_cell.length_c   1.000
_cell.angle_alpha   90.00
_cell.angle_beta   90.00
_cell.angle_gamma   90.00
#
_symmetry.space_group_name_H-M   'P 1'
#
loop_
_entity.id
_entity.type
_entity.pdbx_description
1 polymer ?
#
loop_
_entity_poly.entity_id
_entity_poly.type
_entity_poly.pdbx_seq_one_letter_code
_entity_poly.pdbx_strand_id
1 'polypeptide(L)'
;MKPFLLALIAERRTKKTVKKTADYLWILGGEIIHRTHFEERDRRLSGRALILKYIHARGGPLWNDARYVREHEAYNAACGRLYRFLTGSEP
;
A
#
# COMPACT_ATOMS: atom_id res chain seq x y z
N MET A 1 -5.83 -3.86 -7.38
CA MET A 1 -4.35 -3.85 -7.40
C MET A 1 -3.74 -4.01 -8.79
N LYS A 2 -4.24 -4.90 -9.66
CA LYS A 2 -3.76 -5.07 -11.06
C LYS A 2 -3.52 -3.76 -11.85
N PRO A 3 -4.42 -2.76 -11.86
CA PRO A 3 -4.19 -1.51 -12.61
C PRO A 3 -2.98 -0.71 -12.11
N PHE A 4 -2.71 -0.71 -10.81
CA PHE A 4 -1.53 -0.03 -10.25
C PHE A 4 -0.22 -0.70 -10.69
N LEU A 5 -0.17 -2.04 -10.68
CA LEU A 5 1.03 -2.76 -11.14
C LEU A 5 1.28 -2.55 -12.65
N LEU A 6 0.21 -2.45 -13.44
CA LEU A 6 0.31 -2.11 -14.86
C LEU A 6 0.84 -0.68 -15.07
N ALA A 7 0.40 0.28 -14.26
CA ALA A 7 0.93 1.65 -14.29
C ALA A 7 2.45 1.68 -13.99
N LEU A 8 2.92 0.92 -13.00
CA LEU A 8 4.36 0.81 -12.72
C LEU A 8 5.16 0.23 -13.89
N ILE A 9 4.57 -0.73 -14.63
CA ILE A 9 5.18 -1.30 -15.83
C ILE A 9 5.22 -0.26 -16.95
N ALA A 10 4.14 0.50 -17.14
CA ALA A 10 4.07 1.59 -18.11
C ALA A 10 5.09 2.70 -17.82
N GLU A 11 5.35 2.99 -16.55
CA GLU A 11 6.41 3.90 -16.08
C GLU A 11 7.84 3.32 -16.23
N ARG A 12 8.01 2.23 -16.99
CA ARG A 12 9.29 1.55 -17.25
C ARG A 12 10.05 1.12 -15.99
N ARG A 13 9.35 0.80 -14.90
CA ARG A 13 10.00 0.22 -13.70
C ARG A 13 10.53 -1.17 -14.01
N THR A 14 11.67 -1.50 -13.38
CA THR A 14 12.26 -2.83 -13.53
C THR A 14 11.32 -3.90 -12.96
N LYS A 15 11.36 -5.11 -13.53
CA LYS A 15 10.59 -6.28 -13.02
C LYS A 15 10.83 -6.50 -11.52
N LYS A 16 12.06 -6.29 -11.06
CA LYS A 16 12.45 -6.39 -9.64
C LYS A 16 11.72 -5.37 -8.78
N THR A 17 11.61 -4.12 -9.24
CA THR A 17 10.89 -3.06 -8.53
C THR A 17 9.40 -3.36 -8.45
N VAL A 18 8.77 -3.76 -9.57
CA VAL A 18 7.33 -4.08 -9.61
C VAL A 18 7.01 -5.23 -8.68
N LYS A 19 7.82 -6.31 -8.70
CA LYS A 19 7.67 -7.44 -7.78
C LYS A 19 7.76 -6.99 -6.33
N LYS A 20 8.80 -6.23 -5.98
CA LYS A 20 9.01 -5.72 -4.62
C LYS A 20 7.86 -4.83 -4.16
N THR A 21 7.30 -4.00 -5.04
CA THR A 21 6.09 -3.23 -4.72
C THR A 21 4.89 -4.14 -4.49
N ALA A 22 4.71 -5.21 -5.28
CA ALA A 22 3.65 -6.18 -5.05
C ALA A 22 3.79 -6.89 -3.68
N ASP A 23 5.01 -7.22 -3.26
CA ASP A 23 5.29 -7.77 -1.92
C ASP A 23 4.86 -6.78 -0.82
N TYR A 24 5.14 -5.48 -0.97
CA TYR A 24 4.67 -4.45 -0.03
C TYR A 24 3.14 -4.31 0.00
N LEU A 25 2.47 -4.48 -1.14
CA LEU A 25 1.01 -4.46 -1.19
C LEU A 25 0.39 -5.68 -0.50
N TRP A 26 1.06 -6.83 -0.55
CA TRP A 26 0.65 -8.02 0.19
C TRP A 26 0.71 -7.77 1.71
N ILE A 27 1.81 -7.19 2.19
CA ILE A 27 2.00 -6.79 3.58
C ILE A 27 0.93 -5.77 4.02
N LEU A 28 0.69 -4.74 3.20
CA LEU A 28 -0.35 -3.74 3.45
C LEU A 28 -1.73 -4.40 3.63
N GLY A 29 -2.07 -5.36 2.78
CA GLY A 29 -3.32 -6.11 2.90
C GLY A 29 -3.44 -6.84 4.24
N GLY A 30 -2.35 -7.50 4.67
CA GLY A 30 -2.28 -8.15 5.98
C GLY A 30 -2.48 -7.18 7.14
N GLU A 31 -1.79 -6.04 7.12
CA GLU A 31 -1.93 -4.99 8.16
C GLU A 31 -3.35 -4.40 8.21
N ILE A 32 -3.98 -4.16 7.06
CA ILE A 32 -5.37 -3.69 7.02
C ILE A 32 -6.32 -4.73 7.61
N ILE A 33 -6.18 -6.01 7.24
CA ILE A 33 -7.00 -7.10 7.78
C ILE A 33 -6.80 -7.20 9.30
N HIS A 34 -5.55 -7.19 9.75
CA HIS A 34 -5.21 -7.24 11.17
C HIS A 34 -5.86 -6.10 11.94
N ARG A 35 -5.80 -4.85 11.46
CA ARG A 35 -6.42 -3.69 12.11
C ARG A 35 -7.95 -3.74 12.08
N THR A 36 -8.53 -4.15 10.94
CA THR A 36 -9.98 -4.29 10.77
C THR A 36 -10.55 -5.42 11.64
N HIS A 37 -9.73 -6.40 12.01
CA HIS A 37 -10.12 -7.43 12.97
C HIS A 37 -10.44 -6.82 14.34
N PHE A 38 -9.64 -5.86 14.81
CA PHE A 38 -9.82 -5.18 16.10
C PHE A 38 -10.82 -4.02 16.06
N GLU A 39 -10.99 -3.36 14.91
CA GLU A 39 -11.92 -2.24 14.74
C GLU A 39 -13.19 -2.68 13.99
N GLU A 40 -14.20 -3.14 14.72
CA GLU A 40 -15.45 -3.66 14.12
C GLU A 40 -16.17 -2.66 13.21
N ARG A 41 -16.01 -1.35 13.47
CA ARG A 41 -16.57 -0.28 12.63
C ARG A 41 -16.02 -0.29 11.21
N ASP A 42 -14.80 -0.78 11.02
CA ASP A 42 -14.12 -0.79 9.73
C ASP A 42 -14.57 -1.94 8.83
N ARG A 43 -15.16 -2.99 9.41
CA ARG A 43 -15.71 -4.12 8.65
C ARG A 43 -16.85 -3.73 7.71
N ARG A 44 -17.47 -2.57 7.94
CA ARG A 44 -18.56 -2.02 7.12
C ARG A 44 -18.06 -1.16 5.96
N LEU A 45 -16.77 -0.81 5.93
CA LEU A 45 -16.18 0.01 4.89
C LEU A 45 -15.93 -0.83 3.63
N SER A 46 -16.12 -0.21 2.46
CA SER A 46 -15.71 -0.83 1.20
C SER A 46 -14.20 -1.03 1.15
N GLY A 47 -13.72 -1.99 0.35
CA GLY A 47 -12.29 -2.25 0.23
C GLY A 47 -11.48 -1.01 -0.18
N ARG A 48 -12.03 -0.13 -1.03
CA ARG A 48 -11.38 1.13 -1.39
C ARG A 48 -11.34 2.11 -0.21
N ALA A 49 -12.42 2.23 0.54
CA ALA A 49 -12.48 3.11 1.71
C ALA A 49 -11.53 2.64 2.83
N LEU A 50 -11.43 1.31 3.05
CA LEU A 50 -10.45 0.73 3.97
C LEU A 50 -9.02 1.07 3.58
N ILE A 51 -8.66 0.87 2.30
CA ILE A 51 -7.31 1.18 1.83
C ILE A 51 -7.02 2.68 2.07
N LEU A 52 -7.91 3.57 1.64
CA LEU A 52 -7.74 5.02 1.80
C LEU A 52 -7.78 5.49 3.27
N LYS A 53 -8.36 4.72 4.18
CA LYS A 53 -8.31 5.00 5.62
C LYS A 53 -6.91 4.79 6.19
N TYR A 54 -6.20 3.77 5.73
CA TYR A 54 -4.91 3.35 6.30
C TYR A 54 -3.68 3.83 5.54
N ILE A 55 -3.81 4.23 4.27
CA ILE A 55 -2.70 4.81 3.50
C ILE A 55 -2.92 6.29 3.23
N HIS A 56 -1.82 7.04 3.18
CA HIS A 56 -1.81 8.47 2.90
C HIS A 56 -0.58 8.83 2.05
N ALA A 57 -0.49 10.07 1.59
CA ALA A 57 0.57 10.50 0.67
C ALA A 57 2.02 10.26 1.19
N ARG A 58 2.21 10.18 2.51
CA ARG A 58 3.52 9.97 3.14
C ARG A 58 3.80 8.51 3.56
N GLY A 59 2.83 7.61 3.49
CA GLY A 59 3.01 6.27 4.06
C GLY A 59 1.76 5.42 4.18
N GLY A 60 1.89 4.36 4.97
CA GLY A 60 0.82 3.44 5.31
C GLY A 60 0.89 3.01 6.78
N PRO A 61 0.12 1.97 7.16
CA PRO A 61 0.15 1.47 8.53
C PRO A 61 1.55 0.93 8.89
N LEU A 62 1.92 1.04 10.16
CA LEU A 62 3.19 0.51 10.66
C LEU A 62 3.31 -0.98 10.34
N TRP A 63 4.39 -1.39 9.68
CA TRP A 63 4.68 -2.79 9.41
C TRP A 63 5.54 -3.33 10.55
N ASN A 64 4.91 -4.10 11.45
CA ASN A 64 5.55 -4.57 12.67
C ASN A 64 6.71 -5.56 12.43
N ASP A 65 6.63 -6.39 11.39
CA ASP A 65 7.68 -7.36 11.05
C ASP A 65 8.83 -6.79 10.21
N ALA A 66 8.86 -5.47 9.95
CA ALA A 66 9.94 -4.86 9.19
C ALA A 66 11.26 -5.01 9.97
N ARG A 67 12.24 -5.67 9.36
CA ARG A 67 13.53 -5.94 10.03
C ARG A 67 14.43 -4.71 10.13
N TYR A 68 14.21 -3.71 9.28
CA TYR A 68 15.03 -2.51 9.21
C TYR A 68 14.19 -1.28 8.89
N VAL A 69 14.61 -0.12 9.39
CA VAL A 69 13.98 1.19 9.10
C VAL A 69 13.88 1.44 7.60
N ARG A 70 14.97 1.22 6.84
CA ARG A 70 14.99 1.38 5.37
C ARG A 70 13.95 0.53 4.63
N GLU A 71 13.60 -0.62 5.18
CA GLU A 71 12.64 -1.53 4.57
C GLU A 71 11.22 -1.02 4.83
N HIS A 72 10.96 -0.52 6.03
CA HIS A 72 9.72 0.16 6.37
C HIS A 72 9.53 1.47 5.58
N GLU A 73 10.59 2.25 5.37
CA GLU A 73 10.55 3.46 4.53
C GLU A 73 10.19 3.15 3.08
N ALA A 74 10.79 2.09 2.50
CA ALA A 74 10.45 1.64 1.15
C ALA A 74 8.99 1.16 1.04
N TYR A 75 8.48 0.50 2.09
CA TYR A 75 7.08 0.15 2.21
C TYR A 75 6.18 1.41 2.27
N ASN A 76 6.54 2.42 3.07
CA ASN A 76 5.79 3.68 3.14
C ASN A 76 5.78 4.42 1.80
N ALA A 77 6.90 4.44 1.09
CA ALA A 77 6.97 5.03 -0.25
C ALA A 77 6.03 4.31 -1.25
N ALA A 78 5.94 2.99 -1.18
CA ALA A 78 5.00 2.21 -1.99
C ALA A 78 3.54 2.55 -1.64
N CYS A 79 3.21 2.64 -0.35
CA CYS A 79 1.87 3.05 0.11
C CYS A 79 1.49 4.46 -0.36
N GLY A 80 2.41 5.43 -0.23
CA GLY A 80 2.16 6.81 -0.68
C GLY A 80 2.03 6.94 -2.20
N ARG A 81 2.66 6.06 -2.98
CA ARG A 81 2.46 6.00 -4.44
C ARG A 81 1.12 5.34 -4.80
N LEU A 82 0.72 4.29 -4.10
CA LEU A 82 -0.61 3.70 -4.25
C LEU A 82 -1.70 4.73 -3.91
N TYR A 83 -1.53 5.49 -2.83
CA TYR A 83 -2.47 6.55 -2.45
C TYR A 83 -2.68 7.54 -3.60
N ARG A 84 -1.58 8.10 -4.14
CA ARG A 84 -1.60 9.03 -5.27
C ARG A 84 -2.30 8.45 -6.50
N PHE A 85 -2.02 7.20 -6.83
CA PHE A 85 -2.69 6.48 -7.92
C PHE A 85 -4.21 6.35 -7.68
N LEU A 86 -4.63 6.07 -6.45
CA LEU A 86 -6.05 5.90 -6.10
C LEU A 86 -6.83 7.21 -5.99
N THR A 87 -6.15 8.32 -5.68
CA THR A 87 -6.74 9.66 -5.58
C THR A 87 -6.65 10.45 -6.90
N GLY A 88 -6.02 9.91 -7.93
CA GLY A 88 -5.76 10.64 -9.18
C GLY A 88 -4.81 11.83 -8.96
N SER A 89 -4.08 11.85 -7.86
CA SER A 89 -3.05 12.84 -7.57
C SER A 89 -1.71 12.35 -8.13
N GLU A 90 -1.68 12.11 -9.44
CA GLU A 90 -0.42 11.99 -10.18
C GLU A 90 0.16 13.39 -10.41
N PRO A 91 1.49 13.58 -10.40
CA PRO A 91 2.09 14.47 -11.38
C PRO A 91 2.02 13.85 -12.78
#